data_AF-A0AAU7WNK2-F1
#
_entry.id   AF-A0AAU7WNK2-F1
#
_cell.length_a   1.000
_cell.length_b   1.000
_cell.length_c   1.000
_cell.angle_alpha   90.00
_cell.angle_beta   90.00
_cell.angle_gamma   90.00
#
_symmetry.space_group_name_H-M   'P 1'
#
loop_
_entity.id
_entity.type
_entity.pdbx_description
1 polymer ?
#
loop_
_entity_poly.entity_id
_entity_poly.type
_entity_poly.pdbx_seq_one_letter_code
_entity_poly.pdbx_strand_id
1 'polypeptide(L)'
;MIGQPQQSPRDAIIDDLNRKLDQFFGSGGTVQEVAQGATGERFGFGATGHQGRLRAERARLAPAVREQADKGLNPTEIGTALSMRAQRVLMIATENNIEIRGRP
;
A
#
# COMPACT_ATOMS: atom_id res chain seq x y z
N MET A 1 -12.55 -9.39 -55.85
CA MET A 1 -13.32 -9.38 -54.59
C MET A 1 -12.36 -9.70 -53.46
N ILE A 2 -11.65 -8.68 -52.95
CA ILE A 2 -10.73 -8.85 -51.82
C ILE A 2 -11.60 -8.89 -50.57
N GLY A 3 -11.45 -9.95 -49.78
CA GLY A 3 -12.26 -10.23 -48.59
C GLY A 3 -12.28 -9.04 -47.65
N GLN A 4 -13.46 -8.74 -47.13
CA GLN A 4 -13.67 -7.76 -46.06
C GLN A 4 -12.59 -7.96 -44.97
N PRO A 5 -11.95 -6.89 -44.46
CA PRO A 5 -10.93 -7.02 -43.44
C PRO A 5 -11.54 -7.77 -42.26
N GLN A 6 -10.95 -8.92 -41.95
CA GLN A 6 -11.35 -9.73 -40.80
C GLN A 6 -11.24 -8.84 -39.56
N GLN A 7 -12.33 -8.73 -38.80
CA GLN A 7 -12.38 -7.87 -37.62
C GLN A 7 -11.18 -8.19 -36.73
N SER A 8 -10.47 -7.15 -36.29
CA SER A 8 -9.34 -7.33 -35.39
C SER A 8 -9.81 -8.16 -34.19
N PRO A 9 -9.07 -9.20 -33.76
CA PRO A 9 -9.46 -10.02 -32.61
C PRO A 9 -9.75 -9.18 -31.36
N ARG A 10 -9.07 -8.04 -31.22
CA ARG A 10 -9.32 -7.08 -30.15
C ARG A 10 -10.71 -6.46 -30.22
N ASP A 11 -11.15 -6.07 -31.42
CA ASP A 11 -12.44 -5.40 -31.62
C ASP A 11 -13.59 -6.39 -31.38
N ALA A 12 -13.42 -7.65 -31.81
CA ALA A 12 -14.40 -8.71 -31.52
C ALA A 12 -14.57 -8.98 -30.02
N ILE A 13 -13.48 -8.92 -29.24
CA ILE A 13 -13.52 -9.07 -27.78
C ILE A 13 -14.25 -7.88 -27.14
N ILE A 14 -13.97 -6.66 -27.61
CA ILE A 14 -14.61 -5.44 -27.09
C ILE A 14 -16.13 -5.49 -27.33
N ASP A 15 -16.56 -5.87 -28.52
CA ASP A 15 -17.99 -5.95 -28.86
C ASP A 15 -18.73 -6.99 -28.01
N ASP A 16 -18.10 -8.15 -27.77
CA ASP A 16 -18.66 -9.19 -26.89
C ASP A 16 -18.76 -8.73 -25.43
N LEU A 17 -17.73 -8.06 -24.91
CA LEU A 17 -17.73 -7.52 -23.54
C LEU A 17 -18.82 -6.47 -23.37
N ASN A 18 -18.97 -5.54 -24.32
CA ASN A 18 -20.01 -4.51 -24.27
C ASN A 18 -21.41 -5.14 -24.24
N ARG A 19 -21.66 -6.15 -25.08
CA ARG A 19 -22.95 -6.86 -25.10
C ARG A 19 -23.26 -7.54 -23.76
N LYS A 20 -22.25 -8.13 -23.11
CA LYS A 20 -22.40 -8.76 -21.80
C LYS A 20 -22.66 -7.75 -20.69
N LEU A 21 -22.02 -6.58 -20.75
CA LEU A 21 -22.30 -5.48 -19.83
C LEU A 21 -23.75 -4.99 -20.00
N ASP A 22 -24.19 -4.75 -21.25
CA ASP A 22 -25.56 -4.34 -21.54
C ASP A 22 -26.58 -5.37 -21.06
N GLN A 23 -26.32 -6.67 -21.25
CA GLN A 23 -27.16 -7.73 -20.72
C GLN A 23 -27.21 -7.75 -19.18
N PHE A 24 -26.06 -7.57 -18.53
CA PHE A 24 -25.97 -7.55 -17.07
C PHE A 24 -26.74 -6.38 -16.47
N PHE A 25 -26.51 -5.16 -16.97
CA PHE A 25 -27.20 -3.96 -16.49
C PHE A 25 -28.69 -3.94 -16.92
N GLY A 26 -29.01 -4.40 -18.13
CA GLY A 26 -30.38 -4.47 -18.65
C GLY A 26 -31.26 -5.50 -17.94
N SER A 27 -30.67 -6.53 -17.33
CA SER A 27 -31.39 -7.49 -16.48
C SER A 27 -31.54 -7.04 -15.01
N GLY A 28 -31.15 -5.80 -14.71
CA GLY A 28 -31.22 -5.23 -13.35
C GLY A 28 -29.99 -5.49 -12.48
N GLY A 29 -28.90 -6.00 -13.05
CA GLY A 29 -27.62 -6.09 -12.34
C GLY A 29 -27.11 -4.70 -11.98
N THR A 30 -26.62 -4.54 -10.75
CA THR A 30 -26.06 -3.27 -10.26
C THR A 30 -24.61 -3.44 -9.87
N VAL A 31 -23.83 -2.37 -10.02
CA VAL A 31 -22.48 -2.30 -9.45
C VAL A 31 -22.61 -2.36 -7.92
N GLN A 32 -21.82 -3.23 -7.30
CA GLN A 32 -21.71 -3.30 -5.84
C GLN A 32 -20.29 -2.93 -5.45
N GLU A 33 -20.15 -1.94 -4.57
CA GLU A 33 -18.87 -1.69 -3.92
C GLU A 33 -18.61 -2.81 -2.91
N VAL A 34 -17.61 -3.63 -3.20
CA VAL A 34 -17.14 -4.62 -2.24
C VAL A 34 -16.21 -3.90 -1.27
N ALA A 35 -16.65 -3.75 -0.02
CA ALA A 35 -15.84 -3.16 1.03
C ALA A 35 -14.48 -3.87 1.10
N GLN A 36 -13.42 -3.09 1.31
CA GLN A 36 -12.07 -3.61 1.39
C GLN A 36 -11.98 -4.69 2.49
N GLY A 37 -11.74 -5.94 2.09
CA GLY A 37 -11.67 -7.09 2.99
C GLY A 37 -12.96 -7.91 3.18
N ALA A 38 -14.00 -7.70 2.36
CA ALA A 38 -15.25 -8.47 2.36
C ALA A 38 -15.19 -9.76 1.52
N THR A 39 -14.31 -9.84 0.50
CA THR A 39 -13.98 -11.11 -0.14
C THR A 39 -13.01 -11.89 0.74
N GLY A 40 -13.46 -13.03 1.23
CA GLY A 40 -12.75 -13.91 2.16
C GLY A 40 -11.48 -14.58 1.63
N GLU A 41 -10.84 -14.10 0.55
CA GLU A 41 -9.43 -14.37 0.30
C GLU A 41 -8.57 -13.37 1.08
N ARG A 42 -8.72 -13.41 2.40
CA ARG A 42 -7.57 -13.11 3.25
C ARG A 42 -6.68 -14.34 3.10
N PHE A 43 -5.63 -14.26 2.29
CA PHE A 43 -4.50 -15.20 2.38
C PHE A 43 -3.93 -15.09 3.80
N GLY A 44 -4.52 -15.86 4.72
CA GLY A 44 -4.28 -15.85 6.15
C GLY A 44 -2.95 -16.48 6.57
N PHE A 45 -1.95 -16.48 5.68
CA PHE A 45 -0.62 -16.99 5.97
C PHE A 45 0.42 -16.14 5.24
N GLY A 46 1.09 -15.24 5.96
CA GLY A 46 2.33 -14.66 5.41
C GLY A 46 2.94 -13.45 6.12
N ALA A 47 2.15 -12.52 6.69
CA ALA A 47 2.72 -11.21 7.07
C ALA A 47 2.40 -10.70 8.49
N THR A 48 1.52 -11.31 9.28
CA THR A 48 1.08 -10.68 10.54
C THR A 48 2.10 -10.80 11.68
N GLY A 49 2.70 -11.98 11.87
CA GLY A 49 3.67 -12.22 12.96
C GLY A 49 5.00 -11.48 12.77
N HIS A 50 5.60 -11.57 11.57
CA HIS A 50 6.88 -10.90 11.28
C HIS A 50 6.73 -9.38 11.32
N GLN A 51 5.68 -8.83 10.70
CA GLN A 51 5.43 -7.38 10.73
C GLN A 51 5.12 -6.88 12.14
N GLY A 52 4.37 -7.66 12.94
CA GLY A 52 4.13 -7.37 14.35
C GLY A 52 5.44 -7.33 15.16
N ARG A 53 6.33 -8.31 14.97
CA ARG A 53 7.65 -8.32 15.61
C ARG A 53 8.50 -7.12 15.21
N LEU A 54 8.54 -6.78 13.92
CA LEU A 54 9.28 -5.61 13.43
C LEU A 54 8.74 -4.30 14.01
N ARG A 55 7.41 -4.15 14.13
CA ARG A 55 6.80 -2.99 14.79
C ARG A 55 7.17 -2.92 16.27
N ALA A 56 7.15 -4.05 16.98
CA ALA A 56 7.55 -4.11 18.38
C ALA A 56 9.04 -3.75 18.57
N GLU A 57 9.92 -4.24 17.70
CA GLU A 57 11.35 -3.86 17.69
C GLU A 57 11.54 -2.36 17.43
N ARG A 58 10.76 -1.77 16.53
CA ARG A 58 10.79 -0.32 16.26
C ARG A 58 10.26 0.51 17.42
N ALA A 59 9.17 0.09 18.05
CA ALA A 59 8.61 0.74 19.24
C ALA A 59 9.61 0.76 20.40
N ARG A 60 10.42 -0.29 20.57
CA ARG A 60 11.50 -0.31 21.59
C ARG A 60 12.58 0.74 21.35
N LEU A 61 12.82 1.14 20.10
CA LEU A 61 13.81 2.16 19.73
C LEU A 61 13.23 3.59 19.79
N ALA A 62 11.91 3.74 19.92
CA ALA A 62 11.24 5.03 19.94
C ALA A 62 11.75 6.00 21.04
N PRO A 63 12.03 5.55 22.29
CA PRO A 63 12.57 6.43 23.32
C PRO A 63 13.94 7.03 22.95
N ALA A 64 14.84 6.21 22.39
CA ALA A 64 16.15 6.68 21.96
C ALA A 64 16.05 7.66 20.78
N VAL A 65 15.14 7.40 19.83
CA VAL A 65 14.87 8.34 18.73
C VAL A 65 14.30 9.66 19.25
N ARG A 66 13.39 9.62 20.25
CA ARG A 66 12.83 10.81 20.88
C ARG A 66 13.90 11.64 21.58
N GLU A 67 14.77 11.01 22.37
CA GLU A 67 15.85 11.71 23.06
C GLU A 67 16.78 12.47 22.09
N GLN A 68 17.09 11.86 20.94
CA GLN A 68 17.94 12.51 19.93
C GLN A 68 17.17 13.59 19.15
N ALA A 69 15.87 13.42 18.94
CA ALA A 69 15.00 14.44 18.35
C ALA A 69 14.84 15.65 19.26
N ASP A 70 14.73 15.45 20.58
CA ASP A 70 14.64 16.51 21.59
C ASP A 70 15.93 17.36 21.66
N LYS A 71 17.08 16.78 21.28
CA LYS A 71 18.35 17.51 21.07
C LYS A 71 18.35 18.37 19.80
N GLY A 72 17.28 18.33 19.01
CA GLY A 72 17.12 19.11 17.79
C GLY A 72 17.86 18.54 16.57
N LEU A 73 18.28 17.28 16.63
CA LEU A 73 18.99 16.61 15.55
C LEU A 73 18.05 16.26 14.39
N ASN A 74 18.59 16.26 13.17
CA ASN A 74 17.86 15.84 11.97
C ASN A 74 17.87 14.31 11.79
N PRO A 75 17.03 13.72 10.91
CA PRO A 75 16.94 12.27 10.77
C PRO A 75 18.24 11.56 10.39
N THR A 76 19.14 12.22 9.66
CA THR A 76 20.44 11.68 9.26
C THR A 76 21.41 11.65 10.44
N GLU A 77 21.45 12.71 11.23
CA GLU A 77 22.26 12.81 12.45
C GLU A 77 21.81 11.78 13.50
N ILE A 78 20.49 11.65 13.71
CA ILE A 78 19.92 10.63 14.60
C ILE A 78 20.29 9.23 14.10
N GLY A 79 20.22 9.01 12.78
CA GLY A 79 20.62 7.75 12.16
C GLY A 79 22.08 7.40 12.45
N THR A 80 22.99 8.37 12.29
CA THR A 80 24.41 8.21 12.63
C THR A 80 24.60 7.91 14.12
N ALA A 81 23.95 8.66 15.00
CA ALA A 81 24.07 8.49 16.45
C ALA A 81 23.58 7.12 16.95
N LEU A 82 22.50 6.60 16.35
CA LEU A 82 21.91 5.31 16.72
C LEU A 82 22.35 4.16 15.80
N SER A 83 23.37 4.37 14.96
CA SER A 83 23.88 3.39 13.99
C SER A 83 22.79 2.73 13.13
N MET A 84 21.85 3.54 12.63
CA MET A 84 20.74 3.07 11.78
C MET A 84 20.50 4.00 10.58
N ARG A 85 19.81 3.51 9.55
CA ARG A 85 19.47 4.31 8.37
C ARG A 85 18.47 5.42 8.73
N ALA A 86 18.64 6.62 8.16
CA ALA A 86 17.72 7.76 8.35
C ALA A 86 16.25 7.42 8.05
N GLN A 87 16.00 6.60 7.02
CA GLN A 87 14.64 6.14 6.69
C GLN A 87 14.02 5.29 7.82
N ARG A 88 14.83 4.51 8.55
CA ARG A 88 14.36 3.74 9.71
C ARG A 88 14.00 4.67 10.87
N VAL A 89 14.77 5.74 11.09
CA VAL A 89 14.45 6.79 12.06
C VAL A 89 13.12 7.45 11.72
N LEU A 90 12.93 7.87 10.46
CA LEU A 90 11.67 8.46 9.99
C LEU A 90 10.47 7.53 10.21
N MET A 91 10.63 6.24 9.88
CA MET A 91 9.58 5.24 10.10
C MET A 91 9.23 5.09 11.59
N ILE A 92 10.22 4.97 12.47
CA ILE A 92 10.00 4.91 13.92
C ILE A 92 9.28 6.16 14.40
N ALA A 93 9.71 7.33 13.94
CA ALA A 93 9.12 8.60 14.32
C ALA A 93 7.66 8.74 13.85
N THR A 94 7.34 8.27 12.65
CA THR A 94 5.96 8.28 12.12
C THR A 94 5.08 7.30 12.89
N GLU A 95 5.58 6.08 13.16
CA GLU A 95 4.82 5.06 13.89
C GLU A 95 4.56 5.43 15.37
N ASN A 96 5.39 6.30 15.96
CA ASN A 96 5.34 6.63 17.39
C ASN A 96 5.07 8.12 17.68
N ASN A 97 4.59 8.89 16.69
CA ASN A 97 4.28 10.32 16.82
C ASN A 97 5.44 11.12 17.46
N ILE A 98 6.64 10.98 16.90
CA ILE A 98 7.82 11.77 17.29
C ILE A 98 8.04 12.83 16.22
N GLU A 99 8.14 14.08 16.65
CA GLU A 99 8.51 15.20 15.78
C GLU A 99 10.03 15.25 15.65
N ILE A 100 10.53 15.36 14.43
CA ILE A 100 11.96 15.48 14.14
C ILE A 100 12.18 16.69 13.26
N ARG A 101 13.17 17.51 13.61
CA ARG A 101 13.57 18.69 12.83
C ARG A 101 13.98 18.30 11.42
N GLY A 102 13.46 18.99 10.40
CA GLY A 102 13.84 18.74 9.00
C GLY A 102 13.25 17.45 8.41
N ARG A 103 12.18 16.91 9.03
CA ARG A 103 11.27 16.01 8.33
C ARG A 103 10.67 16.79 7.14
N PRO A 104 10.66 16.24 5.91
CA PRO A 104 9.94 16.85 4.79
C PRO A 104 8.43 16.89 5.06
#